data_AF-A0Z7H5-F1
#
_entry.id   AF-A0Z7H5-F1
#
_cell.length_a   1.000
_cell.length_b   1.000
_cell.length_c   1.000
_cell.angle_alpha   90.00
_cell.angle_beta   90.00
_cell.angle_gamma   90.00
#
_symmetry.space_group_name_H-M   'P 1'
#
loop_
_entity.id
_entity.type
_entity.pdbx_description
1 polymer ?
#
loop_
_entity_poly.entity_id
_entity_poly.type
_entity_poly.pdbx_seq_one_letter_code
_entity_poly.pdbx_strand_id
1 'polypeptide(L)'
;MSWEVVMGLEVHLQLATKSKIFSGAANQFGAEPNVQACAVDLGMPGMLPVLNSEAVRYAVMFGLAIDARLGKRSVFDRKNYFYPDLPKGYQVSQFFEPIVCEGQFDIPMEDGSLFPVRITRAHLEEDAGKSVHDAYTGQTGVDLNRAGTPLLEIVTEPDFRNAAQAVAYLKALHSLAIYLGISDGNMAEGSMRCDINV
;
A
#
# COMPACT_ATOMS: atom_id res chain seq x y z
N MET A 1 20.98 23.13 23.70
CA MET A 1 20.46 22.91 22.33
C MET A 1 19.09 22.29 22.44
N SER A 2 18.07 22.92 21.85
CA SER A 2 16.75 22.30 21.66
C SER A 2 16.77 21.58 20.32
N TRP A 3 16.63 20.26 20.35
CA TRP A 3 16.43 19.45 19.14
C TRP A 3 14.94 19.39 18.79
N GLU A 4 14.61 19.38 17.51
CA GLU A 4 13.26 19.16 17.00
C GLU A 4 13.25 17.85 16.21
N VAL A 5 12.26 17.00 16.48
CA VAL A 5 12.01 15.78 15.70
C VAL A 5 11.15 16.15 14.51
N VAL A 6 11.48 15.66 13.32
CA VAL A 6 10.71 15.87 12.10
C VAL A 6 10.48 14.51 11.46
N MET A 7 9.23 14.04 11.39
CA MET A 7 8.94 12.73 10.80
C MET A 7 7.90 12.79 9.69
N GLY A 8 8.07 11.92 8.70
CA GLY A 8 7.09 11.59 7.68
C GLY A 8 6.90 10.08 7.58
N LEU A 9 5.70 9.66 7.19
CA LEU A 9 5.32 8.25 7.15
C LEU A 9 4.96 7.82 5.74
N GLU A 10 5.36 6.59 5.41
CA GLU A 10 4.97 5.89 4.19
C GLU A 10 4.19 4.64 4.59
N VAL A 11 2.89 4.62 4.28
CA VAL A 11 1.99 3.55 4.70
C VAL A 11 1.52 2.78 3.48
N HIS A 12 1.76 1.46 3.47
CA HIS A 12 1.20 0.57 2.46
C HIS A 12 -0.02 -0.14 3.02
N LEU A 13 -1.18 0.15 2.43
CA LEU A 13 -2.45 -0.47 2.78
C LEU A 13 -2.85 -1.51 1.74
N GLN A 14 -3.03 -2.77 2.15
CA GLN A 14 -3.53 -3.83 1.30
C GLN A 14 -5.03 -3.68 1.10
N LEU A 15 -5.47 -3.60 -0.17
CA LEU A 15 -6.87 -3.39 -0.49
C LEU A 15 -7.67 -4.70 -0.46
N ALA A 16 -8.81 -4.69 0.22
CA ALA A 16 -9.74 -5.81 0.40
C ALA A 16 -10.58 -6.11 -0.86
N THR A 17 -9.91 -6.24 -1.99
CA THR A 17 -10.51 -6.67 -3.27
C THR A 17 -10.51 -8.20 -3.36
N LYS A 18 -11.40 -8.76 -4.20
CA LYS A 18 -11.49 -10.22 -4.40
C LYS A 18 -10.37 -10.78 -5.29
N SER A 19 -9.91 -10.00 -6.25
CA SER A 19 -8.87 -10.37 -7.21
C SER A 19 -7.72 -9.37 -7.17
N LYS A 20 -6.55 -9.79 -7.66
CA LYS A 20 -5.34 -8.97 -7.77
C LYS A 20 -5.51 -7.71 -8.62
N ILE A 21 -4.55 -6.78 -8.55
CA ILE A 21 -4.66 -5.47 -9.20
C ILE A 21 -4.57 -5.56 -10.73
N PHE A 22 -3.82 -6.52 -11.24
CA PHE A 22 -3.55 -6.68 -12.67
C PHE A 22 -3.92 -8.05 -13.23
N SER A 23 -4.46 -8.94 -12.41
CA SER A 23 -4.82 -10.31 -12.79
C SER A 23 -6.11 -10.78 -12.10
N GLY A 24 -6.67 -11.88 -12.60
CA GLY A 24 -7.89 -12.49 -12.03
C GLY A 24 -7.64 -13.44 -10.87
N ALA A 25 -6.40 -13.63 -10.42
CA ALA A 25 -6.09 -14.52 -9.31
C ALA A 25 -6.64 -13.96 -7.99
N ALA A 26 -6.95 -14.87 -7.06
CA ALA A 26 -7.54 -14.52 -5.77
C ALA A 26 -6.57 -13.66 -4.92
N ASN A 27 -7.14 -12.75 -4.14
CA ASN A 27 -6.44 -11.96 -3.14
C ASN A 27 -6.89 -12.40 -1.74
N GLN A 28 -6.47 -13.60 -1.32
CA GLN A 28 -6.87 -14.17 -0.04
C GLN A 28 -5.64 -14.61 0.77
N PHE A 29 -5.61 -14.24 2.04
CA PHE A 29 -4.54 -14.64 2.95
C PHE A 29 -4.59 -16.15 3.28
N GLY A 30 -3.41 -16.75 3.55
CA GLY A 30 -3.29 -18.08 4.14
C GLY A 30 -3.40 -19.27 3.18
N ALA A 31 -3.32 -19.06 1.87
CA ALA A 31 -3.30 -20.15 0.90
C ALA A 31 -1.96 -20.90 0.86
N GLU A 32 -1.98 -22.15 0.38
CA GLU A 32 -0.76 -22.92 0.11
C GLU A 32 0.16 -22.19 -0.89
N PRO A 33 1.50 -22.33 -0.79
CA PRO A 33 2.43 -21.57 -1.63
C PRO A 33 2.15 -21.69 -3.13
N ASN A 34 2.15 -20.57 -3.84
CA ASN A 34 1.98 -20.44 -5.29
C ASN A 34 0.65 -20.95 -5.89
N VAL A 35 -0.41 -21.18 -5.10
CA VAL A 35 -1.73 -21.61 -5.63
C VAL A 35 -2.63 -20.45 -6.08
N GLN A 36 -2.31 -19.22 -5.67
CA GLN A 36 -3.00 -17.98 -6.04
C GLN A 36 -2.16 -17.12 -6.99
N ALA A 37 -1.33 -17.73 -7.84
CA ALA A 37 -0.52 -17.03 -8.83
C ALA A 37 -0.84 -17.54 -10.23
N CYS A 38 -1.27 -16.64 -11.13
CA CYS A 38 -1.47 -16.93 -12.54
C CYS A 38 -0.26 -16.46 -13.38
N ALA A 39 -0.28 -16.72 -14.68
CA ALA A 39 0.85 -16.37 -15.58
C ALA A 39 1.20 -14.87 -15.56
N VAL A 40 0.23 -13.97 -15.33
CA VAL A 40 0.47 -12.52 -15.17
C VAL A 40 1.27 -12.26 -13.89
N ASP A 41 0.86 -12.86 -12.77
CA ASP A 41 1.52 -12.68 -11.47
C ASP A 41 2.93 -13.27 -11.48
N LEU A 42 3.12 -14.39 -12.18
CA LEU A 42 4.42 -15.04 -12.37
C LEU A 42 5.36 -14.30 -13.34
N GLY A 43 4.93 -13.18 -13.94
CA GLY A 43 5.74 -12.43 -14.90
C GLY A 43 6.09 -13.21 -16.16
N MET A 44 5.24 -14.15 -16.59
CA MET A 44 5.53 -15.02 -17.73
C MET A 44 5.60 -14.23 -19.05
N PRO A 45 6.46 -14.65 -20.00
CA PRO A 45 6.59 -13.98 -21.30
C PRO A 45 5.25 -13.88 -22.04
N GLY A 46 4.94 -12.68 -22.56
CA GLY A 46 3.73 -12.42 -23.35
C GLY A 46 2.48 -12.05 -22.55
N MET A 47 2.54 -12.05 -21.22
CA MET A 47 1.41 -11.66 -20.36
C MET A 47 1.25 -10.14 -20.28
N LEU A 48 0.00 -9.67 -20.17
CA LEU A 48 -0.35 -8.25 -20.09
C LEU A 48 -1.22 -7.97 -18.85
N PRO A 49 -1.00 -6.83 -18.15
CA PRO A 49 -1.78 -6.45 -16.99
C PRO A 49 -3.16 -5.88 -17.37
N VAL A 50 -4.18 -6.16 -16.58
CA VAL A 50 -5.52 -5.54 -16.70
C VAL A 50 -5.95 -4.97 -15.35
N LEU A 51 -6.12 -3.66 -15.27
CA LEU A 51 -6.39 -2.94 -14.03
C LEU A 51 -7.72 -3.34 -13.38
N ASN A 52 -7.67 -3.61 -12.08
CA ASN A 52 -8.82 -3.90 -11.24
C ASN A 52 -9.62 -2.62 -10.94
N SER A 53 -10.86 -2.56 -11.42
CA SER A 53 -11.78 -1.43 -11.21
C SER A 53 -12.11 -1.16 -9.75
N GLU A 54 -12.14 -2.20 -8.92
CA GLU A 54 -12.49 -2.06 -7.50
C GLU A 54 -11.34 -1.45 -6.71
N ALA A 55 -10.09 -1.78 -7.06
CA ALA A 55 -8.91 -1.14 -6.47
C ALA A 55 -8.91 0.37 -6.76
N VAL A 56 -9.27 0.78 -7.98
CA VAL A 56 -9.45 2.18 -8.36
C VAL A 56 -10.55 2.85 -7.52
N ARG A 57 -11.70 2.18 -7.37
CA ARG A 57 -12.82 2.68 -6.57
C ARG A 57 -12.41 2.93 -5.12
N TYR A 58 -11.69 1.99 -4.51
CA TYR A 58 -11.20 2.12 -3.13
C TYR A 58 -10.20 3.27 -2.96
N ALA A 59 -9.25 3.43 -3.89
CA ALA A 59 -8.31 4.56 -3.85
C ALA A 59 -9.03 5.91 -3.97
N VAL A 60 -10.03 6.03 -4.85
CA VAL A 60 -10.86 7.23 -4.99
C VAL A 60 -11.66 7.51 -3.71
N MET A 61 -12.28 6.48 -3.13
CA MET A 61 -13.01 6.62 -1.85
C MET A 61 -12.09 7.11 -0.73
N PHE A 62 -10.89 6.55 -0.62
CA PHE A 62 -9.90 6.99 0.34
C PHE A 62 -9.57 8.47 0.15
N GLY A 63 -9.23 8.88 -1.08
CA GLY A 63 -8.89 10.28 -1.37
C GLY A 63 -10.01 11.27 -1.03
N LEU A 64 -11.27 10.92 -1.30
CA LEU A 64 -12.42 11.75 -0.89
C LEU A 64 -12.56 11.84 0.64
N ALA A 65 -12.23 10.77 1.36
CA ALA A 65 -12.38 10.72 2.81
C ALA A 65 -11.31 11.52 3.57
N ILE A 66 -10.18 11.83 2.92
CA ILE A 66 -9.08 12.64 3.47
C ILE A 66 -8.98 14.02 2.80
N ASP A 67 -10.10 14.53 2.25
CA ASP A 67 -10.20 15.81 1.54
C ASP A 67 -9.06 16.06 0.54
N ALA A 68 -8.69 15.01 -0.20
CA ALA A 68 -7.60 15.08 -1.16
C ALA A 68 -8.09 15.43 -2.56
N ARG A 69 -7.23 16.12 -3.30
CA ARG A 69 -7.43 16.36 -4.72
C ARG A 69 -7.25 15.04 -5.49
N LEU A 70 -8.25 14.67 -6.28
CA LEU A 70 -8.20 13.48 -7.14
C LEU A 70 -7.68 13.81 -8.55
N GLY A 71 -6.81 12.96 -9.08
CA GLY A 71 -6.34 13.05 -10.46
C GLY A 71 -7.46 12.71 -11.45
N LYS A 72 -7.79 13.63 -12.36
CA LYS A 72 -8.70 13.33 -13.50
C LYS A 72 -8.06 12.40 -14.54
N ARG A 73 -6.73 12.35 -14.53
CA ARG A 73 -5.89 11.42 -15.26
C ARG A 73 -4.86 10.89 -14.27
N SER A 74 -4.58 9.60 -14.36
CA SER A 74 -3.58 8.92 -13.56
C SER A 74 -2.86 7.90 -14.44
N VAL A 75 -1.56 7.72 -14.22
CA VAL A 75 -0.68 6.90 -15.06
C VAL A 75 0.04 5.89 -14.18
N PHE A 76 0.09 4.64 -14.63
CA PHE A 76 0.93 3.62 -14.02
C PHE A 76 2.31 3.61 -14.68
N ASP A 77 3.33 3.58 -13.83
CA ASP A 77 4.75 3.60 -14.15
C ASP A 77 5.41 2.29 -13.70
N ARG A 78 6.60 2.00 -14.24
CA ARG A 78 7.39 0.82 -13.85
C ARG A 78 8.55 1.23 -12.96
N LYS A 79 8.54 0.80 -11.70
CA LYS A 79 9.65 0.93 -10.74
C LYS A 79 10.54 -0.31 -10.88
N ASN A 80 11.68 -0.16 -11.56
CA ASN A 80 12.53 -1.29 -11.97
C ASN A 80 13.57 -1.63 -10.89
N TYR A 81 13.61 -2.89 -10.44
CA TYR A 81 14.63 -3.42 -9.54
C TYR A 81 14.62 -4.95 -9.58
N PHE A 82 15.75 -5.58 -9.23
CA PHE A 82 15.87 -7.04 -9.22
C PHE A 82 15.76 -7.56 -7.80
N TYR A 83 14.73 -8.37 -7.55
CA TYR A 83 14.60 -9.13 -6.31
C TYR A 83 13.80 -10.42 -6.58
N PRO A 84 14.07 -11.56 -5.91
CA PRO A 84 13.45 -12.85 -6.23
C PRO A 84 11.93 -12.90 -6.12
N ASP A 85 11.33 -12.09 -5.25
CA ASP A 85 9.88 -12.01 -5.06
C ASP A 85 9.18 -11.04 -6.04
N LEU A 86 9.94 -10.40 -6.94
CA LEU A 86 9.45 -9.49 -7.95
C LEU A 86 9.63 -10.09 -9.36
N PRO A 87 8.69 -10.93 -9.82
CA PRO A 87 8.88 -11.79 -10.99
C PRO A 87 9.07 -11.03 -12.30
N LYS A 88 8.59 -9.79 -12.40
CA LYS A 88 8.66 -8.98 -13.63
C LYS A 88 9.97 -8.18 -13.76
N GLY A 89 10.78 -8.11 -12.70
CA GLY A 89 11.93 -7.18 -12.63
C GLY A 89 11.52 -5.69 -12.52
N TYR A 90 10.23 -5.42 -12.35
CA TYR A 90 9.68 -4.12 -12.02
C TYR A 90 8.36 -4.27 -11.28
N GLN A 91 8.06 -3.32 -10.42
CA GLN A 91 6.77 -3.13 -9.76
C GLN A 91 5.97 -2.12 -10.59
N VAL A 92 4.72 -2.45 -10.91
CA VAL A 92 3.78 -1.48 -11.50
C VAL A 92 3.21 -0.64 -10.37
N SER A 93 3.53 0.65 -10.38
CA SER A 93 3.16 1.64 -9.37
C SER A 93 2.76 2.95 -10.09
N GLN A 94 2.72 4.09 -9.42
CA GLN A 94 2.49 5.40 -10.04
C GLN A 94 3.57 6.35 -9.58
N PHE A 95 4.13 7.16 -10.47
CA PHE A 95 5.17 8.11 -10.08
C PHE A 95 4.74 9.55 -10.32
N PHE A 96 4.48 9.95 -11.57
CA PHE A 96 4.23 11.36 -11.88
C PHE A 96 2.77 11.78 -11.67
N GLU A 97 1.82 10.87 -11.92
CA GLU A 97 0.38 11.18 -11.93
C GLU A 97 -0.40 10.21 -11.02
N PRO A 98 -0.29 10.37 -9.68
CA PRO A 98 -0.98 9.52 -8.73
C PRO A 98 -2.50 9.74 -8.77
N ILE A 99 -3.24 8.72 -8.36
CA ILE A 99 -4.71 8.77 -8.32
C ILE A 99 -5.23 9.74 -7.24
N VAL A 100 -4.58 9.79 -6.07
CA VAL A 100 -4.82 10.76 -5.00
C VAL A 100 -3.60 11.66 -4.87
N CYS A 101 -3.79 12.97 -5.01
CA CYS A 101 -2.76 13.98 -4.88
C CYS A 101 -2.76 14.54 -3.44
N GLU A 102 -2.53 15.84 -3.29
CA GLU A 102 -2.43 16.51 -2.00
C GLU A 102 -3.79 16.51 -1.29
N GLY A 103 -3.76 16.20 0.01
CA GLY A 103 -4.93 16.22 0.89
C GLY A 103 -4.58 16.54 2.33
N GLN A 104 -5.59 16.56 3.20
CA GLN A 104 -5.43 16.83 4.61
C GLN A 104 -6.32 15.90 5.43
N PHE A 105 -5.71 15.20 6.39
CA PHE A 105 -6.40 14.31 7.28
C PHE A 105 -6.30 14.81 8.72
N ASP A 106 -7.42 15.31 9.25
CA ASP A 106 -7.52 15.80 10.61
C ASP A 106 -7.68 14.61 11.57
N ILE A 107 -6.68 14.36 12.40
CA ILE A 107 -6.67 13.24 13.34
C ILE A 107 -6.99 13.69 14.77
N PRO A 108 -7.80 12.92 15.52
CA PRO A 108 -8.08 13.22 16.92
C PRO A 108 -6.88 12.92 17.81
N MET A 109 -6.52 13.86 18.66
CA MET A 109 -5.49 13.74 19.69
C MET A 109 -6.11 13.39 21.06
N GLU A 110 -5.30 12.89 21.98
CA GLU A 110 -5.77 12.50 23.33
C GLU A 110 -6.33 13.67 24.16
N ASP A 111 -5.89 14.89 23.87
CA ASP A 111 -6.38 16.12 24.51
C ASP A 111 -7.68 16.66 23.90
N GLY A 112 -8.26 15.96 22.91
CA GLY A 112 -9.48 16.34 22.21
C GLY A 112 -9.26 17.35 21.07
N SER A 113 -8.03 17.80 20.84
CA SER A 113 -7.71 18.63 19.67
C SER A 113 -7.66 17.80 18.39
N LEU A 114 -7.77 18.48 17.25
CA LEU A 114 -7.51 17.90 15.93
C LEU A 114 -6.12 18.32 15.47
N PHE A 115 -5.32 17.34 15.05
CA PHE A 115 -4.02 17.58 14.44
C PHE A 115 -4.15 17.38 12.92
N PRO A 116 -3.96 18.43 12.09
CA PRO A 116 -4.01 18.29 10.65
C PRO A 116 -2.73 17.62 10.13
N VAL A 117 -2.86 16.48 9.44
CA VAL A 117 -1.76 15.81 8.76
C VAL A 117 -1.91 16.02 7.26
N ARG A 118 -0.94 16.66 6.62
CA ARG A 118 -0.95 16.79 5.16
C ARG A 118 -0.50 15.48 4.52
N ILE A 119 -1.23 15.06 3.50
CA ILE A 119 -0.92 13.91 2.68
C ILE A 119 -0.34 14.44 1.37
N THR A 120 0.88 14.04 1.04
CA THR A 120 1.53 14.41 -0.22
C THR A 120 0.85 13.72 -1.40
N ARG A 121 0.51 12.43 -1.21
CA ARG A 121 -0.13 11.58 -2.23
C ARG A 121 -0.65 10.28 -1.63
N ALA A 122 -1.59 9.64 -2.32
CA ALA A 122 -1.83 8.22 -2.18
C ALA A 122 -2.00 7.56 -3.55
N HIS A 123 -1.33 6.45 -3.79
CA HIS A 123 -1.24 5.87 -5.12
C HIS A 123 -1.35 4.36 -5.15
N LEU A 124 -1.84 3.86 -6.29
CA LEU A 124 -2.05 2.44 -6.49
C LEU A 124 -0.78 1.76 -6.95
N GLU A 125 -0.51 0.59 -6.39
CA GLU A 125 0.56 -0.28 -6.85
C GLU A 125 0.25 -1.75 -6.58
N GLU A 126 1.15 -2.62 -7.04
CA GLU A 126 1.09 -4.05 -6.76
C GLU A 126 2.11 -4.46 -5.69
N ASP A 127 1.74 -5.41 -4.84
CA ASP A 127 2.67 -5.99 -3.88
C ASP A 127 3.63 -6.99 -4.53
N ALA A 128 4.76 -7.22 -3.87
CA ALA A 128 5.68 -8.28 -4.18
C ALA A 128 5.27 -9.62 -3.52
N GLY A 129 5.95 -10.70 -3.91
CA GLY A 129 5.78 -12.00 -3.26
C GLY A 129 6.36 -12.04 -1.84
N LYS A 130 6.68 -13.25 -1.39
CA LYS A 130 7.31 -13.51 -0.10
C LYS A 130 8.49 -14.45 -0.27
N SER A 131 9.61 -14.09 0.35
CA SER A 131 10.78 -14.96 0.50
C SER A 131 10.75 -15.68 1.84
N VAL A 132 11.07 -16.98 1.83
CA VAL A 132 11.10 -17.86 3.01
C VAL A 132 12.45 -18.59 3.03
N HIS A 133 13.27 -18.29 4.02
CA HIS A 133 14.68 -18.76 4.06
C HIS A 133 14.89 -20.06 4.85
N ASP A 134 13.87 -20.54 5.56
CA ASP A 134 13.90 -21.74 6.40
C ASP A 134 13.14 -22.93 5.79
N ALA A 135 12.44 -22.72 4.67
CA ALA A 135 11.70 -23.79 3.98
C ALA A 135 12.63 -24.86 3.37
N TYR A 136 13.83 -24.46 2.92
CA TYR A 136 14.79 -25.35 2.29
C TYR A 136 16.21 -25.02 2.77
N THR A 137 16.94 -26.02 3.24
CA THR A 137 18.31 -25.85 3.77
C THR A 137 19.22 -25.16 2.74
N GLY A 138 19.77 -23.99 3.12
CA GLY A 138 20.71 -23.23 2.30
C GLY A 138 20.12 -22.56 1.07
N GLN A 139 18.79 -22.46 0.96
CA GLN A 139 18.09 -21.88 -0.19
C GLN A 139 16.97 -20.94 0.27
N THR A 140 16.42 -20.16 -0.66
CA THR A 140 15.25 -19.31 -0.42
C THR A 140 14.07 -19.86 -1.21
N GLY A 141 12.99 -20.21 -0.52
CA GLY A 141 11.69 -20.48 -1.14
C GLY A 141 11.01 -19.17 -1.49
N VAL A 142 10.42 -19.10 -2.69
CA VAL A 142 9.66 -17.93 -3.15
C VAL A 142 8.19 -18.33 -3.30
N ASP A 143 7.33 -17.62 -2.58
CA ASP A 143 5.88 -17.72 -2.71
C ASP A 143 5.33 -16.45 -3.37
N LEU A 144 4.72 -16.60 -4.54
CA LEU A 144 4.16 -15.52 -5.34
C LEU A 144 2.64 -15.37 -5.17
N ASN A 145 2.03 -16.03 -4.17
CA ASN A 145 0.63 -15.81 -3.82
C ASN A 145 0.29 -14.32 -3.63
N ARG A 146 1.17 -13.57 -2.96
CA ARG A 146 0.97 -12.14 -2.70
C ARG A 146 1.40 -11.23 -3.85
N ALA A 147 2.21 -11.70 -4.78
CA ALA A 147 2.67 -10.89 -5.91
C ALA A 147 1.46 -10.46 -6.77
N GLY A 148 1.29 -9.16 -6.98
CA GLY A 148 0.12 -8.62 -7.71
C GLY A 148 -1.06 -8.21 -6.81
N THR A 149 -0.99 -8.40 -5.49
CA THR A 149 -2.01 -7.90 -4.56
C THR A 149 -2.10 -6.37 -4.63
N PRO A 150 -3.30 -5.76 -4.66
CA PRO A 150 -3.41 -4.30 -4.77
C PRO A 150 -3.03 -3.62 -3.46
N LEU A 151 -2.15 -2.62 -3.57
CA LEU A 151 -1.78 -1.73 -2.48
C LEU A 151 -2.20 -0.29 -2.78
N LEU A 152 -2.46 0.44 -1.70
CA LEU A 152 -2.52 1.89 -1.69
C LEU A 152 -1.36 2.39 -0.82
N GLU A 153 -0.36 2.99 -1.45
CA GLU A 153 0.77 3.63 -0.76
C GLU A 153 0.40 5.09 -0.45
N ILE A 154 0.38 5.43 0.83
CA ILE A 154 -0.04 6.74 1.38
C ILE A 154 1.19 7.41 1.98
N VAL A 155 1.57 8.56 1.45
CA VAL A 155 2.76 9.31 1.86
C VAL A 155 2.35 10.61 2.53
N THR A 156 2.81 10.82 3.76
CA THR A 156 2.56 12.07 4.50
C THR A 156 3.63 13.12 4.19
N GLU A 157 3.27 14.39 4.37
CA GLU A 157 4.26 15.43 4.60
C GLU A 157 4.99 15.18 5.94
N PRO A 158 6.19 15.76 6.15
CA PRO A 158 6.94 15.60 7.39
C PRO A 158 6.40 16.49 8.53
N ASP A 159 5.11 16.33 8.86
CA ASP A 159 4.39 17.20 9.81
C ASP A 159 4.52 16.76 11.27
N PHE A 160 4.93 15.52 11.54
CA PHE A 160 5.01 14.98 12.89
C PHE A 160 6.23 15.55 13.65
N ARG A 161 6.03 15.86 14.94
CA ARG A 161 7.03 16.43 15.87
C ARG A 161 7.29 15.56 17.10
N ASN A 162 6.53 14.48 17.26
CA ASN A 162 6.72 13.49 18.31
C ASN A 162 6.04 12.18 17.94
N ALA A 163 6.42 11.09 18.62
CA ALA A 163 5.90 9.75 18.35
C ALA A 163 4.38 9.62 18.62
N ALA A 164 3.82 10.40 19.55
CA ALA A 164 2.39 10.32 19.86
C ALA A 164 1.52 10.75 18.67
N GLN A 165 1.93 11.79 17.93
CA GLN A 165 1.25 12.22 16.70
C GLN A 165 1.31 11.15 15.61
N ALA A 166 2.45 10.50 15.40
CA ALA A 166 2.59 9.42 14.42
C ALA A 166 1.71 8.21 14.78
N VAL A 167 1.64 7.82 16.06
CA VAL A 167 0.76 6.74 16.53
C VAL A 167 -0.71 7.11 16.38
N ALA A 168 -1.09 8.35 16.70
CA ALA A 168 -2.46 8.84 16.52
C ALA A 168 -2.86 8.79 15.04
N TYR A 169 -1.95 9.18 14.13
CA TYR A 169 -2.19 9.11 12.69
C TYR A 169 -2.44 7.68 12.23
N LEU A 170 -1.57 6.74 12.59
CA LEU A 170 -1.72 5.34 12.18
C LEU A 170 -3.01 4.71 12.70
N LYS A 171 -3.43 5.03 13.93
CA LYS A 171 -4.72 4.58 14.50
C LYS A 171 -5.92 5.20 13.76
N ALA A 172 -5.86 6.48 13.45
CA ALA A 172 -6.92 7.18 12.72
C ALA A 172 -7.03 6.63 11.28
N LEU A 173 -5.89 6.43 10.61
CA LEU A 173 -5.82 5.87 9.27
C LEU A 173 -6.36 4.44 9.21
N HIS A 174 -5.96 3.59 10.17
CA HIS A 174 -6.51 2.26 10.32
C HIS A 174 -8.04 2.31 10.49
N SER A 175 -8.53 3.13 11.43
CA SER A 175 -9.97 3.26 11.68
C SER A 175 -10.74 3.72 10.45
N LEU A 176 -10.18 4.67 9.68
CA LEU A 176 -10.76 5.14 8.43
C LEU A 176 -10.81 4.02 7.38
N ALA A 177 -9.72 3.27 7.20
CA ALA A 177 -9.65 2.17 6.24
C ALA A 177 -10.69 1.07 6.53
N ILE A 178 -10.86 0.71 7.80
CA ILE A 178 -11.91 -0.23 8.25
C ILE A 178 -13.30 0.34 7.98
N TYR A 179 -13.52 1.60 8.33
CA TYR A 179 -14.83 2.25 8.18
C TYR A 179 -15.26 2.35 6.71
N LEU A 180 -14.33 2.64 5.81
CA LEU A 180 -14.57 2.65 4.37
C LEU A 180 -14.71 1.24 3.78
N GLY A 181 -14.31 0.20 4.52
CA GLY A 181 -14.30 -1.19 4.06
C GLY A 181 -13.27 -1.45 2.95
N ILE A 182 -12.21 -0.66 2.88
CA ILE A 182 -11.18 -0.77 1.83
C ILE A 182 -10.03 -1.71 2.20
N SER A 183 -9.88 -2.05 3.48
CA SER A 183 -8.87 -2.96 4.02
C SER A 183 -9.36 -3.60 5.32
N ASP A 184 -8.80 -4.74 5.72
CA ASP A 184 -9.01 -5.34 7.04
C ASP A 184 -8.06 -4.77 8.12
N GLY A 185 -7.08 -3.96 7.73
CA GLY A 185 -6.16 -3.26 8.63
C GLY A 185 -5.26 -4.16 9.49
N ASN A 186 -5.26 -5.48 9.29
CA ASN A 186 -4.57 -6.40 10.17
C ASN A 186 -3.04 -6.37 9.94
N MET A 187 -2.33 -5.64 10.79
CA MET A 187 -0.87 -5.54 10.74
C MET A 187 -0.17 -6.88 10.95
N ALA A 188 -0.76 -7.82 11.71
CA ALA A 188 -0.15 -9.14 11.94
C ALA A 188 -0.17 -10.01 10.66
N GLU A 189 -1.14 -9.78 9.78
CA GLU A 189 -1.25 -10.43 8.47
C GLU A 189 -0.53 -9.63 7.36
N GLY A 190 -0.04 -8.44 7.68
CA GLY A 190 0.68 -7.55 6.77
C GLY A 190 -0.23 -6.67 5.90
N SER A 191 -1.53 -6.61 6.21
CA SER A 191 -2.51 -5.80 5.46
C SER A 191 -2.31 -4.28 5.63
N MET A 192 -1.54 -3.87 6.64
CA MET A 192 -1.09 -2.50 6.83
C MET A 192 0.38 -2.51 7.26
N ARG A 193 1.22 -1.81 6.50
CA ARG A 193 2.66 -1.65 6.78
C ARG A 193 2.99 -0.16 6.85
N CYS A 194 3.98 0.21 7.65
CA CYS A 194 4.41 1.59 7.77
C CYS A 194 5.93 1.67 7.88
N ASP A 195 6.54 2.50 7.05
CA ASP A 195 7.91 2.92 7.16
C ASP A 195 7.97 4.34 7.74
N ILE A 196 8.95 4.58 8.60
CA ILE A 196 9.09 5.83 9.36
C ILE A 196 10.36 6.54 8.90
N ASN A 197 10.21 7.77 8.42
CA ASN A 197 11.31 8.69 8.15
C ASN A 197 11.41 9.67 9.34
N VAL A 198 12.56 9.76 10.01
CA VAL A 198 12.80 10.56 11.23
C VAL A 198 14.17 11.21 11.23
#